data_AF-A0A1F2X8K4-F1
#
_entry.id   AF-A0A1F2X8K4-F1
#
_cell.length_a   1.000
_cell.length_b   1.000
_cell.length_c   1.000
_cell.angle_alpha   90.00
_cell.angle_beta   90.00
_cell.angle_gamma   90.00
#
_symmetry.space_group_name_H-M   'P 1'
#
loop_
_entity.id
_entity.type
_entity.pdbx_description
1 polymer ?
#
loop_
_entity_poly.entity_id
_entity_poly.type
_entity_poly.pdbx_seq_one_letter_code
_entity_poly.pdbx_strand_id
1 'polypeptide(L)'
;MPADRGDPSAERAAFDPVERQIREAMSRGEFDQLPGYGRPIENLDAVYDPAWWSKQWMDRSRLDDAVLEVRRTIHRELPLLKIERDHDMAERRAAEINGMIAAANERLPETERIVPIEL
;
A
#
# COMPACT_ATOMS: atom_id res chain seq x y z
N MET A 1 47.42 22.50 -26.45
CA MET A 1 46.87 21.18 -26.08
C MET A 1 45.80 21.39 -25.01
N PRO A 2 44.50 21.26 -25.28
CA PRO A 2 43.52 21.18 -24.21
C PRO A 2 43.46 19.75 -23.69
N ALA A 3 43.48 19.61 -22.37
CA ALA A 3 43.40 18.32 -21.67
C ALA A 3 41.98 17.74 -21.81
N ASP A 4 41.92 16.49 -22.26
CA ASP A 4 40.76 15.61 -22.13
C ASP A 4 40.46 15.44 -20.63
N ARG A 5 39.48 16.19 -20.11
CA ARG A 5 38.91 15.90 -18.78
C ARG A 5 37.81 14.90 -19.02
N GLY A 6 38.12 13.62 -18.81
CA GLY A 6 37.12 12.56 -18.73
C GLY A 6 35.99 12.98 -17.78
N ASP A 7 34.75 12.70 -18.18
CA ASP A 7 33.57 13.07 -17.41
C ASP A 7 33.61 12.39 -16.02
N PRO A 8 33.70 13.13 -14.91
CA PRO A 8 33.76 12.56 -13.56
C PRO A 8 32.46 11.82 -13.17
N SER A 9 31.39 12.01 -13.93
CA SER A 9 30.12 11.28 -13.80
C SER A 9 30.26 9.83 -14.32
N ALA A 10 31.05 9.64 -15.38
CA ALA A 10 31.29 8.34 -15.99
C ALA A 10 32.17 7.43 -15.12
N GLU A 11 33.13 7.98 -14.38
CA GLU A 11 33.95 7.23 -13.41
C GLU A 11 33.16 6.80 -12.16
N ARG A 12 32.18 7.60 -11.71
CA ARG A 12 31.32 7.25 -10.57
C ARG A 12 30.32 6.13 -10.88
N ALA A 13 29.85 6.06 -12.12
CA ALA A 13 28.95 4.99 -12.57
C ALA A 13 29.59 3.60 -12.53
N ALA A 14 30.93 3.50 -12.60
CA ALA A 14 31.64 2.22 -12.55
C ALA A 14 31.63 1.54 -11.17
N PHE A 15 31.28 2.27 -10.10
CA PHE A 15 31.29 1.74 -8.73
C PHE A 15 30.11 2.19 -7.88
N ASP A 16 28.95 2.48 -8.47
CA ASP A 16 27.73 2.71 -7.68
C ASP A 16 27.23 1.38 -7.09
N PRO A 17 27.28 1.21 -5.75
CA PRO A 17 26.79 -0.01 -5.10
C PRO A 17 25.32 -0.29 -5.41
N VAL A 18 24.53 0.76 -5.66
CA VAL A 18 23.09 0.66 -5.98
C VAL A 18 22.91 0.05 -7.37
N GLU A 19 23.64 0.54 -8.37
CA GLU A 19 23.61 0.01 -9.73
C GLU A 19 24.03 -1.47 -9.79
N ARG A 20 25.07 -1.83 -9.02
CA ARG A 20 25.47 -3.24 -8.87
C ARG A 20 24.35 -4.09 -8.27
N GLN A 21 23.72 -3.61 -7.20
CA GLN A 21 22.63 -4.33 -6.53
C GLN A 21 21.42 -4.52 -7.44
N ILE A 22 21.04 -3.50 -8.22
CA ILE A 22 19.94 -3.60 -9.19
C ILE A 22 20.26 -4.66 -10.24
N ARG A 23 21.48 -4.66 -10.78
CA ARG A 23 21.91 -5.65 -11.80
C ARG A 23 21.90 -7.08 -11.26
N GLU A 24 22.37 -7.28 -10.05
CA GLU A 24 22.34 -8.60 -9.39
C GLU A 24 20.91 -9.06 -9.09
N ALA A 25 20.02 -8.16 -8.68
CA ALA A 25 18.60 -8.48 -8.47
C ALA A 25 17.89 -8.80 -9.80
N MET A 26 18.22 -8.09 -10.89
CA MET A 26 17.76 -8.43 -12.24
C MET A 26 18.24 -9.81 -12.69
N SER A 27 19.51 -10.17 -12.47
CA SER A 27 20.03 -11.48 -12.88
C SER A 27 19.44 -12.66 -12.10
N ARG A 28 18.99 -12.42 -10.86
CA ARG A 28 18.25 -13.38 -10.04
C ARG A 28 16.75 -13.45 -10.36
N GLY A 29 16.26 -12.61 -11.27
CA GLY A 29 14.84 -12.56 -11.62
C GLY A 29 13.95 -12.00 -10.51
N GLU A 30 14.51 -11.22 -9.56
CA GLU A 30 13.72 -10.62 -8.46
C GLU A 30 12.64 -9.65 -8.97
N PHE A 31 12.81 -9.14 -10.20
CA PHE A 31 11.84 -8.27 -10.86
C PHE A 31 10.77 -9.02 -11.67
N ASP A 32 10.95 -10.33 -11.94
CA ASP A 32 10.10 -11.10 -12.86
C ASP A 32 8.71 -11.43 -12.31
N GLN A 33 8.50 -11.23 -11.00
CA GLN A 33 7.22 -11.47 -10.32
C GLN A 33 6.64 -10.21 -9.69
N LEU A 34 7.14 -9.04 -10.08
CA LEU A 34 6.59 -7.79 -9.56
C LEU A 34 5.14 -7.59 -10.03
N PRO A 35 4.29 -6.97 -9.18
CA PRO A 35 2.96 -6.57 -9.60
C PRO A 35 3.04 -5.70 -10.87
N GLY A 36 2.47 -6.19 -11.96
CA GLY A 36 2.49 -5.50 -13.26
C GLY A 36 3.48 -6.06 -14.27
N TYR A 37 4.34 -7.00 -13.90
CA TYR A 37 5.28 -7.62 -14.83
C TYR A 37 4.56 -8.27 -16.01
N GLY A 38 4.95 -7.88 -17.23
CA GLY A 38 4.34 -8.35 -18.48
C GLY A 38 2.89 -7.91 -18.72
N ARG A 39 2.28 -7.13 -17.82
CA ARG A 39 0.91 -6.62 -17.98
C ARG A 39 0.91 -5.30 -18.75
N PRO A 40 -0.13 -5.01 -19.54
CA PRO A 40 -0.31 -3.69 -20.14
C PRO A 40 -0.31 -2.60 -19.07
N ILE A 41 0.27 -1.43 -19.39
CA ILE A 41 0.20 -0.26 -18.50
C ILE A 41 -1.26 0.19 -18.45
N GLU A 42 -1.85 0.15 -17.27
CA GLU A 42 -3.21 0.63 -17.07
C GLU A 42 -3.31 2.12 -17.40
N ASN A 43 -4.40 2.53 -18.05
CA ASN A 43 -4.67 3.92 -18.42
C ASN A 43 -3.65 4.55 -19.39
N LEU A 44 -2.90 3.74 -20.15
CA LEU A 44 -1.96 4.25 -21.17
C LEU A 44 -2.64 5.11 -22.24
N ASP A 45 -3.86 4.73 -22.64
CA ASP A 45 -4.67 5.46 -23.64
C ASP A 45 -5.60 6.53 -23.00
N ALA A 46 -5.56 6.70 -21.68
CA ALA A 46 -6.38 7.69 -21.01
C ALA A 46 -5.87 9.11 -21.31
N VAL A 47 -6.78 10.09 -21.23
CA VAL A 47 -6.42 11.50 -21.34
C VAL A 47 -5.40 11.85 -20.25
N TYR A 48 -4.24 12.36 -20.66
CA TYR A 48 -3.17 12.76 -19.74
C TYR A 48 -3.68 13.79 -18.72
N ASP A 49 -3.69 13.40 -17.46
CA ASP A 49 -4.08 14.24 -16.33
C ASP A 49 -2.83 14.64 -15.54
N PRO A 50 -2.38 15.90 -15.53
CA PRO A 50 -1.20 16.32 -14.77
C PRO A 50 -1.27 16.01 -13.26
N ALA A 51 -2.47 15.88 -12.71
CA ALA A 51 -2.71 15.55 -11.30
C ALA A 51 -2.85 14.04 -11.05
N TRP A 52 -2.60 13.18 -12.05
CA TRP A 52 -2.79 11.72 -11.97
C TRP A 52 -2.10 11.11 -10.74
N TRP A 53 -0.85 11.51 -10.47
CA TRP A 53 -0.06 10.98 -9.36
C TRP A 53 -0.59 11.45 -8.00
N SER A 54 -1.07 12.69 -7.88
CA SER A 54 -1.62 13.23 -6.64
C SER A 54 -2.97 12.60 -6.32
N LYS A 55 -3.81 12.37 -7.34
CA LYS A 55 -5.10 11.65 -7.19
C LYS A 55 -4.85 10.21 -6.74
N GLN A 56 -3.95 9.50 -7.41
CA GLN A 56 -3.59 8.13 -7.04
C GLN A 56 -2.97 8.04 -5.64
N TRP A 57 -2.17 9.03 -5.24
CA TRP A 57 -1.62 9.13 -3.90
C TRP A 57 -2.72 9.40 -2.86
N MET A 58 -3.60 10.38 -3.10
CA MET A 58 -4.72 10.68 -2.19
C MET A 58 -5.66 9.49 -2.03
N ASP A 59 -5.98 8.78 -3.10
CA ASP A 59 -6.83 7.59 -3.04
C ASP A 59 -6.17 6.50 -2.21
N ARG A 60 -4.86 6.27 -2.40
CA ARG A 60 -4.08 5.33 -1.56
C ARG A 60 -4.03 5.76 -0.09
N SER A 61 -3.72 7.03 0.18
CA SER A 61 -3.61 7.55 1.55
C SER A 61 -4.94 7.54 2.29
N ARG A 62 -6.06 7.83 1.61
CA ARG A 62 -7.39 7.75 2.21
C ARG A 62 -7.78 6.32 2.60
N LEU A 63 -7.34 5.34 1.82
CA LEU A 63 -7.50 3.92 2.17
C LEU A 63 -6.70 3.58 3.41
N ASP A 64 -5.44 4.00 3.45
CA ASP A 64 -4.54 3.76 4.58
C ASP A 64 -5.12 4.36 5.87
N ASP A 65 -5.68 5.57 5.81
CA ASP A 65 -6.32 6.26 6.94
C ASP A 65 -7.57 5.51 7.43
N ALA A 66 -8.45 5.07 6.53
CA ALA A 66 -9.67 4.35 6.88
C ALA A 66 -9.36 3.00 7.53
N VAL A 67 -8.40 2.26 6.97
CA VAL A 67 -7.93 0.97 7.50
C VAL A 67 -7.28 1.14 8.87
N LEU A 68 -6.47 2.19 9.04
CA LEU A 68 -5.85 2.51 10.31
C LEU A 68 -6.89 2.82 11.40
N GLU A 69 -7.93 3.60 11.06
CA GLU A 69 -8.96 3.96 12.03
C GLU A 69 -9.82 2.76 12.44
N VAL A 70 -10.14 1.85 11.51
CA VAL A 70 -10.77 0.56 11.84
C VAL A 70 -9.89 -0.22 12.82
N ARG A 71 -8.60 -0.40 12.49
CA ARG A 71 -7.66 -1.14 13.36
C ARG A 71 -7.54 -0.52 14.75
N ARG A 72 -7.46 0.81 14.83
CA ARG A 72 -7.43 1.56 16.10
C ARG A 72 -8.71 1.32 16.91
N THR A 73 -9.87 1.41 16.27
CA THR A 73 -11.17 1.18 16.90
C THR A 73 -11.27 -0.23 17.47
N ILE A 74 -10.92 -1.25 16.68
CA ILE A 74 -10.88 -2.65 17.12
C ILE A 74 -9.96 -2.80 18.35
N HIS A 75 -8.73 -2.30 18.25
CA HIS A 75 -7.75 -2.43 19.33
C HIS A 75 -8.23 -1.79 20.65
N ARG A 76 -8.87 -0.62 20.55
CA ARG A 76 -9.37 0.14 21.70
C ARG A 76 -10.62 -0.49 22.31
N GLU A 77 -11.58 -0.90 21.49
CA GLU A 77 -12.95 -1.18 21.95
C GLU A 77 -13.27 -2.66 22.09
N LEU A 78 -12.73 -3.52 21.23
CA LEU A 78 -13.03 -4.96 21.26
C LEU A 78 -12.75 -5.61 22.63
N PRO A 79 -11.63 -5.32 23.33
CA PRO A 79 -11.40 -5.88 24.66
C PRO A 79 -12.47 -5.46 25.68
N LEU A 80 -13.01 -4.25 25.57
CA LEU A 80 -14.04 -3.72 26.47
C LEU A 80 -15.40 -4.35 26.19
N LEU A 81 -15.75 -4.50 24.91
CA LEU A 81 -17.00 -5.13 24.50
C LEU A 81 -17.08 -6.60 24.94
N LYS A 82 -15.96 -7.33 24.92
CA LYS A 82 -15.89 -8.74 25.36
C LYS A 82 -16.18 -8.96 26.84
N ILE A 83 -16.02 -7.93 27.67
CA ILE A 83 -16.29 -8.00 29.12
C ILE A 83 -17.53 -7.21 29.53
N GLU A 84 -18.20 -6.57 28.57
CA GLU A 84 -19.42 -5.80 28.82
C GLU A 84 -20.55 -6.74 29.22
N ARG A 85 -21.35 -6.30 30.20
CA ARG A 85 -22.47 -7.09 30.75
C ARG A 85 -23.76 -6.88 29.96
N ASP A 86 -23.92 -5.71 29.36
CA ASP A 86 -25.02 -5.43 28.45
C ASP A 86 -24.68 -6.00 27.06
N HIS A 87 -25.09 -7.25 26.84
CA HIS A 87 -24.82 -7.96 25.58
C HIS A 87 -25.48 -7.27 24.38
N ASP A 88 -26.69 -6.73 24.52
CA ASP A 88 -27.38 -6.04 23.42
C ASP A 88 -26.65 -4.76 23.01
N MET A 89 -26.06 -4.04 23.98
CA MET A 89 -25.19 -2.89 23.71
C MET A 89 -23.91 -3.34 23.00
N ALA A 90 -23.28 -4.40 23.49
CA ALA A 90 -22.03 -4.91 22.94
C ALA A 90 -22.20 -5.37 21.49
N GLU A 91 -23.26 -6.15 21.20
CA GLU A 91 -23.60 -6.59 19.85
C GLU A 91 -23.88 -5.43 18.90
N ARG A 92 -24.65 -4.42 19.34
CA ARG A 92 -24.90 -3.21 18.54
C ARG A 92 -23.60 -2.50 18.18
N ARG A 93 -22.68 -2.35 19.14
CA ARG A 93 -21.39 -1.69 18.88
C ARG A 93 -20.49 -2.53 17.97
N ALA A 94 -20.46 -3.85 18.14
CA ALA A 94 -19.74 -4.74 17.23
C ALA A 94 -20.30 -4.67 15.80
N ALA A 95 -21.62 -4.58 15.64
CA ALA A 95 -22.26 -4.40 14.33
C ALA A 95 -21.86 -3.08 13.66
N GLU A 96 -21.73 -1.98 14.43
CA GLU A 96 -21.22 -0.70 13.91
C GLU A 96 -19.77 -0.83 13.44
N ILE A 97 -18.90 -1.47 14.22
CA ILE A 97 -17.50 -1.70 13.84
C ILE A 97 -17.41 -2.62 12.61
N ASN A 98 -18.28 -3.63 12.51
CA ASN A 98 -18.40 -4.49 11.33
C ASN A 98 -18.84 -3.72 10.08
N GLY A 99 -19.69 -2.70 10.23
CA GLY A 99 -20.01 -1.76 9.16
C GLY A 99 -18.79 -0.97 8.68
N MET A 100 -17.94 -0.49 9.61
CA MET A 100 -16.68 0.18 9.27
C MET A 100 -15.70 -0.77 8.56
N ILE A 101 -15.59 -2.01 9.03
CA ILE A 101 -14.78 -3.07 8.41
C ILE A 101 -15.25 -3.34 6.98
N ALA A 102 -16.56 -3.46 6.75
CA ALA A 102 -17.12 -3.70 5.42
C ALA A 102 -16.76 -2.56 4.45
N ALA A 103 -16.94 -1.31 4.87
CA ALA A 103 -16.62 -0.13 4.07
C ALA A 103 -15.12 -0.01 3.72
N ALA A 104 -14.23 -0.47 4.62
CA ALA A 104 -12.80 -0.56 4.32
C ALA A 104 -12.49 -1.71 3.35
N ASN A 105 -13.11 -2.88 3.55
CA ASN A 105 -12.89 -4.09 2.74
C ASN A 105 -13.34 -3.96 1.28
N GLU A 106 -14.28 -3.06 0.96
CA GLU A 106 -14.69 -2.76 -0.43
C GLU A 106 -13.53 -2.35 -1.31
N ARG A 107 -12.49 -1.74 -0.73
CA ARG A 107 -11.38 -1.15 -1.45
C ARG A 107 -10.06 -1.88 -1.20
N LEU A 108 -10.07 -2.91 -0.36
CA LEU A 108 -8.90 -3.75 -0.08
C LEU A 108 -8.86 -4.96 -1.00
N PRO A 109 -7.65 -5.40 -1.42
CA PRO A 109 -7.50 -6.71 -2.06
C PRO A 109 -7.91 -7.82 -1.07
N GLU A 110 -8.38 -8.96 -1.60
CA GLU A 110 -8.93 -10.05 -0.79
C GLU A 110 -7.95 -10.56 0.28
N THR A 111 -6.65 -10.56 -0.02
CA THR A 111 -5.56 -10.98 0.88
C THR A 111 -5.37 -10.07 2.09
N GLU A 112 -5.89 -8.85 2.07
CA GLU A 112 -5.69 -7.83 3.11
C GLU A 112 -6.97 -7.45 3.84
N ARG A 113 -8.09 -8.09 3.52
CA ARG A 113 -9.40 -7.81 4.15
C ARG A 113 -9.36 -8.07 5.66
N ILE A 114 -9.99 -7.18 6.40
CA ILE A 114 -10.16 -7.27 7.85
C ILE A 114 -11.35 -8.19 8.13
N VAL A 115 -11.18 -9.15 9.04
CA VAL A 115 -12.24 -10.09 9.42
C VAL A 115 -13.27 -9.39 10.32
N PRO A 116 -14.58 -9.58 10.08
CA PRO A 116 -15.64 -9.11 10.98
C PRO A 116 -15.45 -9.65 12.41
N ILE A 117 -15.88 -8.86 13.38
CA ILE A 117 -15.86 -9.18 14.79
C ILE A 117 -17.08 -10.03 15.15
N GLU A 118 -16.82 -11.09 15.91
CA GLU A 118 -17.82 -11.88 16.63
C GLU A 118 -17.55 -11.71 18.14
N LEU A 119 -18.60 -11.47 18.94
CA LEU A 119 -18.51 -11.26 20.39
C LEU A 119 -18.85 -12.53 21.18
#